data_AF-A0A946ZDR6-F1
#
_entry.id   AF-A0A946ZDR6-F1
#
_cell.length_a   1.000
_cell.length_b   1.000
_cell.length_c   1.000
_cell.angle_alpha   90.00
_cell.angle_beta   90.00
_cell.angle_gamma   90.00
#
_symmetry.space_group_name_H-M   'P 1'
#
loop_
_entity.id
_entity.type
_entity.pdbx_description
1 polymer ?
#
loop_
_entity_poly.entity_id
_entity_poly.type
_entity_poly.pdbx_seq_one_letter_code
_entity_poly.pdbx_strand_id
1 'polypeptide(L)'
;IGTDGAGSVVRRSMMKYTSELLFNYSQDFLRHGYKELSILPTSGGGWQIEKEVLHIWPRGDFMIIALPNLDGSFTLTMFHPYGTEIGFDNLDTKDKIADFFEAYYPTLLPYIPHFQEEYAENPVGNLGTIKCYPWQAFGKGLLMGDAAHAIVPFYGQGMNSSLEDVRVFDEILEKEGANWDKVFTLFQDARKKNADAIADLAIDNFYEMRDYVDDMAFIRKRKIEMQLEQEFPEYYSKYSLVTFRPELSYDQAMRRGRLQDKLLLSLCQNENCEDIPLKDIYNKLRKIEID
;
A
#
# COMPACT_ATOMS: atom_id res chain seq x y z
N ILE A 1 0.42 1.90 -26.04
CA ILE A 1 -0.02 1.88 -24.63
C ILE A 1 1.15 2.37 -23.79
N GLY A 2 0.95 3.38 -22.95
CA GLY A 2 1.95 3.94 -22.05
C GLY A 2 1.97 3.19 -20.72
N THR A 3 3.01 2.39 -20.53
CA THR A 3 3.34 1.64 -19.31
C THR A 3 4.68 2.11 -18.75
N ASP A 4 4.98 3.40 -18.91
CA ASP A 4 6.25 4.06 -18.62
C ASP A 4 6.36 4.60 -17.18
N GLY A 5 5.60 4.00 -16.25
CA GLY A 5 5.70 4.19 -14.81
C GLY A 5 5.17 5.54 -14.29
N ALA A 6 5.36 5.78 -12.99
CA ALA A 6 4.86 6.98 -12.30
C ALA A 6 5.34 8.28 -12.96
N GLY A 7 6.54 8.27 -13.55
CA GLY A 7 7.14 9.37 -14.32
C GLY A 7 6.70 9.46 -15.78
N SER A 8 5.54 8.90 -16.15
CA SER A 8 5.08 8.74 -17.54
C SER A 8 5.21 9.99 -18.42
N VAL A 9 5.97 9.83 -19.51
CA VAL A 9 6.06 10.78 -20.62
C VAL A 9 4.77 10.76 -21.44
N VAL A 10 4.15 9.59 -21.59
CA VAL A 10 2.88 9.45 -22.33
C VAL A 10 1.77 10.24 -21.64
N ARG A 11 1.63 10.12 -20.31
CA ARG A 11 0.67 10.91 -19.52
C ARG A 11 0.94 12.40 -19.65
N ARG A 12 2.21 12.84 -19.52
CA ARG A 12 2.57 14.25 -19.74
C ARG A 12 2.24 14.74 -21.14
N SER A 13 2.36 13.88 -22.15
CA SER A 13 1.95 14.21 -23.53
C SER A 13 0.43 14.39 -23.63
N MET A 14 -0.36 13.50 -23.01
CA MET A 14 -1.83 13.62 -22.94
C MET A 14 -2.28 14.89 -22.22
N MET A 15 -1.59 15.29 -21.14
CA MET A 15 -1.88 16.53 -20.41
C MET A 15 -1.74 17.79 -21.29
N LYS A 16 -1.00 17.77 -22.40
CA LYS A 16 -0.97 18.90 -23.35
C LYS A 16 -2.32 19.14 -24.05
N TYR A 17 -3.17 18.11 -24.09
CA TYR A 17 -4.51 18.13 -24.69
C TYR A 17 -5.62 18.19 -23.62
N THR A 18 -5.32 18.76 -22.45
CA THR A 18 -6.22 18.76 -21.29
C THR A 18 -7.63 19.25 -21.62
N SER A 19 -7.79 20.35 -22.36
CA SER A 19 -9.11 20.89 -22.70
C SER A 19 -9.89 20.04 -23.70
N GLU A 20 -9.21 19.33 -24.60
CA GLU A 20 -9.83 18.46 -25.60
C GLU A 20 -10.26 17.12 -24.97
N LEU A 21 -9.42 16.57 -24.08
CA LEU A 21 -9.66 15.31 -23.39
C LEU A 21 -10.48 15.48 -22.09
N LEU A 22 -10.70 16.72 -21.64
CA LEU A 22 -11.17 17.04 -20.29
C LEU A 22 -10.32 16.31 -19.22
N PHE A 23 -9.00 16.34 -19.40
CA PHE A 23 -8.05 15.54 -18.62
C PHE A 23 -7.89 16.07 -17.19
N ASN A 24 -8.25 15.26 -16.21
CA ASN A 24 -8.02 15.50 -14.80
C ASN A 24 -6.72 14.82 -14.34
N TYR A 25 -5.96 15.50 -13.49
CA TYR A 25 -4.70 15.01 -12.92
C TYR A 25 -4.55 15.48 -11.49
N SER A 26 -4.24 14.57 -10.57
CA SER A 26 -3.72 14.88 -9.24
C SER A 26 -2.39 14.16 -9.01
N GLN A 27 -1.53 14.81 -8.23
CA GLN A 27 -0.27 14.26 -7.75
C GLN A 27 -0.09 14.68 -6.30
N ASP A 28 -0.20 13.72 -5.41
CA ASP A 28 -0.21 13.94 -3.97
C ASP A 28 1.01 13.24 -3.38
N PHE A 29 2.06 14.03 -3.09
CA PHE A 29 3.24 13.52 -2.41
C PHE A 29 3.00 13.40 -0.91
N LEU A 30 3.41 12.28 -0.33
CA LEU A 30 3.50 12.17 1.12
C LEU A 30 4.66 13.05 1.61
N ARG A 31 4.53 13.53 2.86
CA ARG A 31 5.62 14.20 3.57
C ARG A 31 6.58 13.19 4.20
N HIS A 32 6.75 12.05 3.51
CA HIS A 32 7.63 10.95 3.88
C HIS A 32 8.44 10.50 2.67
N GLY A 33 9.70 10.17 2.91
CA GLY A 33 10.54 9.48 1.95
C GLY A 33 10.70 8.01 2.33
N TYR A 34 11.41 7.26 1.49
CA TYR A 34 11.92 5.95 1.87
C TYR A 34 13.39 5.79 1.53
N LYS A 35 14.08 4.91 2.26
CA LYS A 35 15.44 4.46 1.95
C LYS A 35 15.56 2.96 2.17
N GLU A 36 16.37 2.31 1.35
CA GLU A 36 16.64 0.89 1.46
C GLU A 36 17.88 0.62 2.30
N LEU A 37 17.83 -0.44 3.11
CA LEU A 37 18.94 -1.04 3.84
C LEU A 37 18.88 -2.57 3.64
N SER A 38 19.84 -3.32 4.17
CA SER A 38 19.81 -4.79 4.08
C SER A 38 20.24 -5.51 5.36
N ILE A 39 19.63 -6.68 5.57
CA ILE A 39 20.21 -7.73 6.44
C ILE A 39 20.88 -8.72 5.50
N LEU A 40 22.19 -8.88 5.62
CA LEU A 40 22.96 -9.79 4.77
C LEU A 40 22.64 -11.26 5.10
N PRO A 41 22.86 -12.20 4.18
CA PRO A 41 22.75 -13.61 4.50
C PRO A 41 23.74 -14.01 5.61
N THR A 42 23.43 -15.06 6.36
CA THR A 42 24.41 -15.75 7.21
C THR A 42 25.58 -16.26 6.37
N SER A 43 26.72 -16.57 7.00
CA SER A 43 27.90 -17.12 6.32
C SER A 43 27.62 -18.42 5.55
N GLY A 44 26.55 -19.14 5.89
CA GLY A 44 26.10 -20.37 5.21
C GLY A 44 25.03 -20.15 4.13
N GLY A 45 24.64 -18.91 3.82
CA GLY A 45 23.63 -18.60 2.80
C GLY A 45 22.17 -18.75 3.27
N GLY A 46 21.91 -18.62 4.57
CA GLY A 46 20.56 -18.65 5.16
C GLY A 46 20.16 -17.32 5.81
N TRP A 47 18.86 -17.18 6.13
CA TRP A 47 18.27 -16.00 6.77
C TRP A 47 18.68 -15.83 8.24
N GLN A 48 18.96 -14.59 8.64
CA GLN A 48 19.33 -14.27 10.04
C GLN A 48 18.12 -14.12 10.97
N ILE A 49 16.93 -13.89 10.42
CA ILE A 49 15.65 -13.76 11.13
C ILE A 49 14.58 -14.61 10.43
N GLU A 50 13.40 -14.75 11.02
CA GLU A 50 12.30 -15.57 10.48
C GLU A 50 11.96 -15.15 9.03
N LYS A 51 11.96 -16.08 8.09
CA LYS A 51 11.77 -15.78 6.66
C LYS A 51 10.31 -15.84 6.21
N GLU A 52 9.42 -16.46 6.98
CA GLU A 52 8.03 -16.70 6.56
C GLU A 52 7.06 -15.63 7.09
N VAL A 53 7.58 -14.45 7.43
CA VAL A 53 6.80 -13.31 7.94
C VAL A 53 7.26 -12.00 7.32
N LEU A 54 6.34 -11.03 7.27
CA LEU A 54 6.67 -9.62 7.00
C LEU A 54 7.06 -8.98 8.33
N HIS A 55 8.33 -8.54 8.46
CA HIS A 55 8.78 -7.84 9.67
C HIS A 55 8.47 -6.36 9.59
N ILE A 56 7.99 -5.80 10.70
CA ILE A 56 7.65 -4.38 10.82
C ILE A 56 8.16 -3.88 12.19
N TRP A 57 8.91 -2.78 12.18
CA TRP A 57 9.33 -2.03 13.37
C TRP A 57 8.69 -0.62 13.34
N PRO A 58 7.48 -0.45 13.89
CA PRO A 58 6.79 0.84 13.87
C PRO A 58 7.23 1.74 15.03
N ARG A 59 7.29 3.07 14.80
CA ARG A 59 7.68 4.08 15.80
C ARG A 59 6.82 5.35 15.70
N GLY A 60 5.53 5.20 15.42
CA GLY A 60 4.66 6.33 15.13
C GLY A 60 4.98 6.89 13.76
N ASP A 61 5.56 8.10 13.70
CA ASP A 61 5.81 8.87 12.47
C ASP A 61 6.79 8.23 11.47
N PHE A 62 7.49 7.16 11.86
CA PHE A 62 8.49 6.48 11.05
C PHE A 62 8.49 4.98 11.35
N MET A 63 8.97 4.18 10.40
CA MET A 63 9.03 2.73 10.54
C MET A 63 10.05 2.08 9.61
N ILE A 64 10.44 0.85 9.93
CA ILE A 64 11.19 -0.04 9.03
C ILE A 64 10.34 -1.29 8.75
N ILE A 65 10.31 -1.75 7.51
CA ILE A 65 9.81 -3.08 7.14
C ILE A 65 10.93 -3.91 6.54
N ALA A 66 10.87 -5.24 6.65
CA ALA A 66 11.82 -6.13 5.98
C ALA A 66 11.10 -7.25 5.22
N LEU A 67 11.51 -7.47 3.97
CA LEU A 67 11.05 -8.57 3.12
C LEU A 67 12.21 -9.54 2.85
N PRO A 68 11.97 -10.86 2.94
CA PRO A 68 12.98 -11.88 2.71
C PRO A 68 13.32 -12.01 1.21
N ASN A 69 14.59 -12.21 0.91
CA ASN A 69 15.10 -12.54 -0.42
C ASN A 69 15.48 -14.02 -0.51
N LEU A 70 15.51 -14.59 -1.71
CA LEU A 70 15.82 -16.02 -1.91
C LEU A 70 17.26 -16.41 -1.58
N ASP A 71 18.18 -15.43 -1.52
CA ASP A 71 19.60 -15.63 -1.23
C ASP A 71 19.94 -15.62 0.26
N GLY A 72 18.92 -15.57 1.14
CA GLY A 72 19.09 -15.51 2.58
C GLY A 72 19.17 -14.08 3.15
N SER A 73 19.15 -13.04 2.30
CA SER A 73 19.13 -11.64 2.76
C SER A 73 17.71 -11.15 3.04
N PHE A 74 17.59 -9.95 3.61
CA PHE A 74 16.36 -9.17 3.61
C PHE A 74 16.63 -7.79 3.02
N THR A 75 15.68 -7.31 2.22
CA THR A 75 15.62 -5.89 1.86
C THR A 75 14.78 -5.17 2.90
N LEU A 76 15.38 -4.16 3.52
CA LEU A 76 14.73 -3.31 4.50
C LEU A 76 14.31 -2.02 3.83
N THR A 77 13.11 -1.55 4.12
CA THR A 77 12.64 -0.24 3.67
C THR A 77 12.28 0.60 4.88
N MET A 78 13.01 1.70 5.04
CA MET A 78 12.83 2.68 6.10
C MET A 78 11.99 3.84 5.59
N PHE A 79 10.93 4.19 6.30
CA PHE A 79 10.02 5.30 5.96
C PHE A 79 10.11 6.39 7.01
N HIS A 80 10.52 7.59 6.61
CA HIS A 80 10.71 8.72 7.52
C HIS A 80 10.05 9.99 6.99
N PRO A 81 9.58 10.88 7.89
CA PRO A 81 9.05 12.17 7.50
C PRO A 81 10.13 13.09 6.92
N TYR A 82 9.71 14.18 6.30
CA TYR A 82 10.54 15.35 6.02
C TYR A 82 10.24 16.47 7.02
N GLY A 83 11.20 17.37 7.27
CA GLY A 83 11.01 18.60 8.04
C GLY A 83 10.93 18.43 9.55
N THR A 84 11.33 17.26 10.07
CA THR A 84 11.36 16.95 11.51
C THR A 84 12.77 16.56 11.93
N GLU A 85 13.08 16.54 13.23
CA GLU A 85 14.43 16.18 13.74
C GLU A 85 14.89 14.78 13.28
N ILE A 86 13.95 13.85 13.14
CA ILE A 86 14.18 12.48 12.66
C ILE A 86 14.00 12.34 11.14
N GLY A 87 13.76 13.45 10.43
CA GLY A 87 13.53 13.43 9.00
C GLY A 87 14.79 13.18 8.18
N PHE A 88 14.64 12.67 6.96
CA PHE A 88 15.77 12.44 6.05
C PHE A 88 16.58 13.70 5.73
N ASP A 89 15.96 14.87 5.86
CA ASP A 89 16.57 16.18 5.68
C ASP A 89 17.36 16.68 6.91
N ASN A 90 17.22 16.02 8.07
CA ASN A 90 17.92 16.39 9.31
C ASN A 90 18.80 15.28 9.90
N LEU A 91 18.61 14.01 9.51
CA LEU A 91 19.50 12.87 9.77
C LEU A 91 20.64 12.84 8.75
N ASP A 92 21.50 13.85 8.80
CA ASP A 92 22.48 14.20 7.75
C ASP A 92 23.95 13.93 8.13
N THR A 93 24.22 13.48 9.36
CA THR A 93 25.57 13.14 9.82
C THR A 93 25.66 11.72 10.36
N LYS A 94 26.85 11.12 10.27
CA LYS A 94 27.10 9.76 10.76
C LYS A 94 26.73 9.58 12.24
N ASP A 95 27.05 10.57 13.07
CA ASP A 95 26.77 10.52 14.52
C ASP A 95 25.25 10.58 14.78
N LYS A 96 24.51 11.50 14.14
CA LYS A 96 23.04 11.56 14.27
C LYS A 96 22.38 10.27 13.81
N ILE A 97 22.88 9.68 12.73
CA ILE A 97 22.38 8.41 12.19
C ILE A 97 22.66 7.27 13.19
N ALA A 98 23.86 7.21 13.79
CA ALA A 98 24.20 6.22 14.81
C ALA A 98 23.29 6.35 16.05
N ASP A 99 23.23 7.55 16.62
CA ASP A 99 22.42 7.86 17.81
C ASP A 99 20.94 7.50 17.57
N PHE A 100 20.43 7.79 16.38
CA PHE A 100 19.06 7.47 15.99
C PHE A 100 18.80 5.94 15.97
N PHE A 101 19.68 5.16 15.33
CA PHE A 101 19.51 3.70 15.28
C PHE A 101 19.69 3.05 16.65
N GLU A 102 20.62 3.53 17.47
CA GLU A 102 20.81 3.07 18.85
C GLU A 102 19.57 3.34 19.72
N ALA A 103 18.97 4.53 19.57
CA ALA A 103 17.78 4.91 20.32
C ALA A 103 16.53 4.12 19.90
N TYR A 104 16.28 4.00 18.60
CA TYR A 104 14.97 3.52 18.10
C TYR A 104 14.98 2.09 17.59
N TYR A 105 16.12 1.57 17.11
CA TYR A 105 16.24 0.24 16.52
C TYR A 105 17.40 -0.61 17.11
N PRO A 106 17.61 -0.63 18.45
CA PRO A 106 18.73 -1.34 19.04
C PRO A 106 18.72 -2.85 18.78
N THR A 107 17.53 -3.44 18.62
CA THR A 107 17.37 -4.87 18.31
C THR A 107 17.71 -5.22 16.87
N LEU A 108 17.70 -4.22 15.97
CA LEU A 108 18.00 -4.41 14.55
C LEU A 108 19.50 -4.29 14.28
N LEU A 109 20.21 -3.44 15.04
CA LEU A 109 21.65 -3.17 14.89
C LEU A 109 22.54 -4.40 14.72
N PRO A 110 22.34 -5.53 15.46
CA PRO A 110 23.16 -6.73 15.27
C PRO A 110 23.09 -7.32 13.85
N TYR A 111 22.01 -7.06 13.11
CA TYR A 111 21.75 -7.61 11.79
C TYR A 111 22.16 -6.67 10.64
N ILE A 112 22.44 -5.40 10.94
CA ILE A 112 22.74 -4.35 9.96
C ILE A 112 24.04 -3.58 10.27
N PRO A 113 25.18 -4.25 10.59
CA PRO A 113 26.39 -3.55 11.03
C PRO A 113 26.94 -2.52 10.02
N HIS A 114 26.56 -2.64 8.74
CA HIS A 114 26.93 -1.78 7.61
C HIS A 114 25.91 -0.66 7.30
N PHE A 115 24.88 -0.47 8.13
CA PHE A 115 23.76 0.45 7.85
C PHE A 115 24.20 1.90 7.55
N GLN A 116 25.27 2.39 8.15
CA GLN A 116 25.75 3.76 7.91
C GLN A 116 26.26 3.96 6.48
N GLU A 117 26.87 2.92 5.89
CA GLU A 117 27.36 2.94 4.52
C GLU A 117 26.19 2.96 3.55
N GLU A 118 25.25 2.02 3.70
CA GLU A 118 24.02 1.97 2.90
C GLU A 118 23.18 3.24 3.06
N TYR A 119 23.09 3.80 4.26
CA TYR A 119 22.37 5.05 4.48
C TYR A 119 22.99 6.21 3.70
N ALA A 120 24.31 6.27 3.60
CA ALA A 120 24.99 7.33 2.85
C ALA A 120 24.91 7.12 1.33
N GLU A 121 24.99 5.87 0.87
CA GLU A 121 25.02 5.51 -0.55
C GLU A 121 23.63 5.49 -1.20
N ASN A 122 22.63 4.93 -0.52
CA ASN A 122 21.30 4.75 -1.09
C ASN A 122 20.55 6.09 -1.12
N PRO A 123 19.94 6.48 -2.25
CA PRO A 123 19.19 7.72 -2.34
C PRO A 123 17.90 7.65 -1.53
N VAL A 124 17.36 8.82 -1.17
CA VAL A 124 16.01 8.90 -0.60
C VAL A 124 15.00 8.88 -1.75
N GLY A 125 14.09 7.92 -1.72
CA GLY A 125 12.98 7.80 -2.65
C GLY A 125 11.78 8.64 -2.23
N ASN A 126 11.02 9.13 -3.21
CA ASN A 126 9.80 9.91 -2.99
C ASN A 126 8.56 9.02 -3.09
N LEU A 127 7.57 9.30 -2.25
CA LEU A 127 6.31 8.58 -2.19
C LEU A 127 5.18 9.49 -2.61
N GLY A 128 4.43 9.10 -3.64
CA GLY A 128 3.32 9.90 -4.12
C GLY A 128 2.25 9.05 -4.79
N THR A 129 1.03 9.57 -4.72
CA THR A 129 -0.13 9.00 -5.40
C THR A 129 -0.47 9.85 -6.60
N ILE A 130 -0.73 9.22 -7.74
CA ILE A 130 -1.20 9.86 -8.97
C ILE A 130 -2.57 9.31 -9.30
N LYS A 131 -3.53 10.21 -9.53
CA LYS A 131 -4.82 9.86 -10.13
C LYS A 131 -5.03 10.70 -11.38
N CYS A 132 -5.42 10.08 -12.48
CA CYS A 132 -5.74 10.81 -13.70
C CYS A 132 -6.87 10.17 -14.50
N TYR A 133 -7.55 10.94 -15.34
CA TYR A 133 -8.61 10.46 -16.24
C TYR A 133 -8.86 11.49 -17.35
N PRO A 134 -9.24 11.11 -18.58
CA PRO A 134 -9.36 9.74 -19.09
C PRO A 134 -8.00 9.06 -19.23
N TRP A 135 -7.99 7.73 -19.32
CA TRP A 135 -6.75 6.98 -19.57
C TRP A 135 -6.46 6.81 -21.05
N GLN A 136 -7.43 7.08 -21.93
CA GLN A 136 -7.25 7.03 -23.38
C GLN A 136 -7.19 8.42 -24.02
N ALA A 137 -6.55 8.51 -25.17
CA ALA A 137 -6.55 9.69 -26.02
C ALA A 137 -6.81 9.33 -27.48
N PHE A 138 -7.86 9.92 -28.04
CA PHE A 138 -8.20 9.91 -29.48
C PHE A 138 -8.22 8.51 -30.13
N GLY A 139 -8.54 7.45 -29.38
CA GLY A 139 -8.54 6.09 -29.92
C GLY A 139 -7.15 5.52 -30.24
N LYS A 140 -6.08 6.22 -29.85
CA LYS A 140 -4.71 5.94 -30.28
C LYS A 140 -3.74 5.77 -29.11
N GLY A 141 -4.01 6.42 -27.99
CA GLY A 141 -3.23 6.34 -26.77
C GLY A 141 -4.05 5.71 -25.64
N LEU A 142 -3.35 4.98 -24.76
CA LEU A 142 -3.89 4.44 -23.52
C LEU A 142 -2.79 4.46 -22.46
N LEU A 143 -3.11 4.83 -21.22
CA LEU A 143 -2.28 4.67 -20.02
C LEU A 143 -2.68 3.39 -19.26
N MET A 144 -1.71 2.73 -18.65
CA MET A 144 -1.92 1.50 -17.88
C MET A 144 -0.88 1.36 -16.75
N GLY A 145 -1.28 0.76 -15.63
CA GLY A 145 -0.44 0.62 -14.43
C GLY A 145 -0.05 1.98 -13.83
N ASP A 146 1.15 2.08 -13.27
CA ASP A 146 1.68 3.31 -12.64
C ASP A 146 1.65 4.56 -13.53
N ALA A 147 1.63 4.42 -14.86
CA ALA A 147 1.46 5.56 -15.76
C ALA A 147 0.08 6.23 -15.57
N ALA A 148 -0.95 5.43 -15.26
CA ALA A 148 -2.32 5.84 -15.01
C ALA A 148 -2.63 6.07 -13.52
N HIS A 149 -2.10 5.22 -12.63
CA HIS A 149 -2.43 5.19 -11.20
C HIS A 149 -1.25 4.81 -10.31
N ALA A 150 -0.17 5.60 -10.28
CA ALA A 150 0.90 5.36 -9.30
C ALA A 150 0.35 5.49 -7.86
N ILE A 151 0.64 4.53 -6.99
CA ILE A 151 0.18 4.51 -5.60
C ILE A 151 1.35 4.34 -4.63
N VAL A 152 1.17 4.82 -3.40
CA VAL A 152 2.12 4.58 -2.31
C VAL A 152 2.18 3.09 -1.93
N PRO A 153 3.34 2.56 -1.48
CA PRO A 153 3.57 1.13 -1.38
C PRO A 153 2.96 0.47 -0.12
N PHE A 154 2.22 1.22 0.70
CA PHE A 154 1.80 0.76 2.02
C PHE A 154 0.74 -0.35 2.02
N TYR A 155 0.20 -0.74 0.86
CA TYR A 155 -0.65 -1.94 0.74
C TYR A 155 0.02 -3.08 -0.04
N GLY A 156 1.19 -2.87 -0.65
CA GLY A 156 1.84 -3.87 -1.52
C GLY A 156 1.06 -4.21 -2.80
N GLN A 157 0.17 -3.31 -3.26
CA GLN A 157 -0.77 -3.61 -4.35
C GLN A 157 -0.48 -2.91 -5.69
N GLY A 158 0.54 -2.06 -5.79
CA GLY A 158 0.83 -1.33 -7.04
C GLY A 158 1.08 -2.26 -8.24
N MET A 159 2.00 -3.22 -8.07
CA MET A 159 2.26 -4.25 -9.08
C MET A 159 1.02 -5.13 -9.32
N ASN A 160 0.34 -5.58 -8.27
CA ASN A 160 -0.85 -6.44 -8.39
C ASN A 160 -1.98 -5.76 -9.17
N SER A 161 -2.28 -4.49 -8.86
CA SER A 161 -3.26 -3.68 -9.58
C SER A 161 -2.85 -3.46 -11.05
N SER A 162 -1.56 -3.25 -11.32
CA SER A 162 -1.04 -3.11 -12.69
C SER A 162 -1.12 -4.41 -13.49
N LEU A 163 -0.90 -5.57 -12.86
CA LEU A 163 -1.10 -6.88 -13.51
C LEU A 163 -2.59 -7.16 -13.74
N GLU A 164 -3.45 -6.76 -12.80
CA GLU A 164 -4.90 -6.83 -12.97
C GLU A 164 -5.38 -5.97 -14.14
N ASP A 165 -4.79 -4.79 -14.36
CA ASP A 165 -5.09 -3.98 -15.55
C ASP A 165 -4.81 -4.76 -16.84
N VAL A 166 -3.68 -5.45 -16.94
CA VAL A 166 -3.32 -6.23 -18.13
C VAL A 166 -4.36 -7.32 -18.37
N ARG A 167 -4.74 -8.07 -17.31
CA ARG A 167 -5.77 -9.12 -17.40
C ARG A 167 -7.11 -8.57 -17.88
N VAL A 168 -7.60 -7.50 -17.26
CA VAL A 168 -8.90 -6.89 -17.62
C VAL A 168 -8.87 -6.30 -19.04
N PHE A 169 -7.76 -5.71 -19.44
CA PHE A 169 -7.58 -5.21 -20.80
C PHE A 169 -7.65 -6.34 -21.83
N ASP A 170 -6.96 -7.46 -21.57
CA ASP A 170 -6.94 -8.63 -22.44
C ASP A 170 -8.34 -9.25 -22.58
N GLU A 171 -9.06 -9.44 -21.48
CA GLU A 171 -10.45 -9.93 -21.49
C GLU A 171 -11.40 -9.06 -22.33
N ILE A 172 -11.25 -7.73 -22.25
CA ILE A 172 -12.03 -6.79 -23.05
C ILE A 172 -11.62 -6.86 -24.53
N LEU A 173 -10.33 -6.96 -24.81
CA LEU A 173 -9.80 -7.05 -26.17
C LEU A 173 -10.26 -8.35 -26.87
N GLU A 174 -10.24 -9.49 -26.18
CA GLU A 174 -10.74 -10.76 -26.71
C GLU A 174 -12.22 -10.69 -27.08
N LYS A 175 -13.03 -10.02 -26.24
CA LYS A 175 -14.48 -9.90 -26.43
C LYS A 175 -14.86 -8.94 -27.56
N GLU A 176 -14.19 -7.80 -27.64
CA GLU A 176 -14.57 -6.70 -28.53
C GLU A 176 -13.77 -6.67 -29.84
N GLY A 177 -12.68 -7.44 -29.92
CA GLY A 177 -11.72 -7.42 -31.02
C GLY A 177 -10.98 -6.08 -31.13
N ALA A 178 -10.33 -5.83 -32.27
CA ALA A 178 -9.49 -4.64 -32.50
C ALA A 178 -10.28 -3.32 -32.70
N ASN A 179 -11.44 -3.16 -32.07
CA ASN A 179 -12.16 -1.89 -32.00
C ASN A 179 -11.56 -1.01 -30.89
N TRP A 180 -10.43 -0.37 -31.18
CA TRP A 180 -9.62 0.35 -30.18
C TRP A 180 -10.38 1.44 -29.44
N ASP A 181 -11.24 2.20 -30.11
CA ASP A 181 -12.08 3.23 -29.47
C ASP A 181 -12.95 2.61 -28.37
N LYS A 182 -13.59 1.47 -28.68
CA LYS A 182 -14.45 0.75 -27.74
C LYS A 182 -13.65 0.07 -26.64
N VAL A 183 -12.57 -0.63 -26.98
CA VAL A 183 -11.69 -1.33 -26.02
C VAL A 183 -11.12 -0.36 -25.00
N PHE A 184 -10.56 0.76 -25.45
CA PHE A 184 -9.96 1.75 -24.55
C PHE A 184 -10.98 2.40 -23.62
N THR A 185 -12.18 2.69 -24.13
CA THR A 185 -13.27 3.25 -23.31
C THR A 185 -13.74 2.25 -22.26
N LEU A 186 -14.02 0.99 -22.66
CA LEU A 186 -14.46 -0.04 -21.72
C LEU A 186 -13.41 -0.35 -20.65
N PHE A 187 -12.13 -0.38 -21.04
CA PHE A 187 -11.04 -0.66 -20.10
C PHE A 187 -10.92 0.42 -19.02
N GLN A 188 -10.87 1.71 -19.41
CA GLN A 188 -10.73 2.78 -18.42
C GLN A 188 -11.94 2.83 -17.47
N ASP A 189 -13.15 2.56 -17.97
CA ASP A 189 -14.38 2.58 -17.17
C ASP A 189 -14.43 1.39 -16.19
N ALA A 190 -13.92 0.23 -16.60
CA ALA A 190 -13.83 -0.96 -15.74
C ALA A 190 -12.77 -0.82 -14.63
N ARG A 191 -11.69 -0.08 -14.89
CA ARG A 191 -10.53 -0.03 -13.98
C ARG A 191 -10.45 1.21 -13.10
N LYS A 192 -10.87 2.38 -13.58
CA LYS A 192 -10.64 3.66 -12.89
C LYS A 192 -11.10 3.66 -11.43
N LYS A 193 -12.32 3.17 -11.17
CA LYS A 193 -12.90 3.13 -9.83
C LYS A 193 -12.06 2.25 -8.87
N ASN A 194 -11.58 1.12 -9.38
CA ASN A 194 -10.78 0.17 -8.61
C ASN A 194 -9.35 0.68 -8.36
N ALA A 195 -8.73 1.31 -9.36
CA ALA A 195 -7.43 1.95 -9.21
C ALA A 195 -7.45 3.09 -8.19
N ASP A 196 -8.52 3.90 -8.18
CA ASP A 196 -8.70 4.93 -7.15
C ASP A 196 -8.90 4.32 -5.76
N ALA A 197 -9.71 3.26 -5.66
CA ALA A 197 -10.00 2.60 -4.39
C ALA A 197 -8.74 2.02 -3.75
N ILE A 198 -7.88 1.35 -4.53
CA ILE A 198 -6.62 0.82 -4.01
C ILE A 198 -5.61 1.92 -3.65
N ALA A 199 -5.60 3.03 -4.40
CA ALA A 199 -4.81 4.20 -4.04
C ALA A 199 -5.23 4.78 -2.68
N ASP A 200 -6.55 4.91 -2.45
CA ASP A 200 -7.08 5.40 -1.19
C ASP A 200 -6.83 4.42 -0.04
N LEU A 201 -6.99 3.12 -0.27
CA LEU A 201 -6.67 2.08 0.72
C LEU A 201 -5.19 2.08 1.11
N ALA A 202 -4.28 2.33 0.15
CA ALA A 202 -2.86 2.43 0.44
C ALA A 202 -2.54 3.65 1.33
N ILE A 203 -3.22 4.77 1.13
CA ILE A 203 -3.11 5.95 1.99
C ILE A 203 -3.74 5.68 3.37
N ASP A 204 -4.91 5.05 3.44
CA ASP A 204 -5.53 4.64 4.70
C ASP A 204 -4.56 3.77 5.51
N ASN A 205 -3.92 2.78 4.87
CA ASN A 205 -3.00 1.86 5.54
C ASN A 205 -1.70 2.54 6.01
N PHE A 206 -1.22 3.55 5.28
CA PHE A 206 -0.10 4.38 5.74
C PHE A 206 -0.40 5.04 7.09
N TYR A 207 -1.54 5.72 7.20
CA TYR A 207 -1.96 6.35 8.45
C TYR A 207 -2.30 5.32 9.53
N GLU A 208 -2.86 4.17 9.15
CA GLU A 208 -3.16 3.06 10.07
C GLU A 208 -1.88 2.53 10.74
N MET A 209 -0.83 2.26 9.96
CA MET A 209 0.46 1.78 10.46
C MET A 209 1.25 2.84 11.25
N ARG A 210 1.03 4.12 10.95
CA ARG A 210 1.71 5.25 11.58
C ARG A 210 1.06 5.65 12.91
N ASP A 211 -0.25 5.89 12.91
CA ASP A 211 -0.92 6.61 14.00
C ASP A 211 -1.52 5.67 15.07
N TYR A 212 -1.85 4.41 14.72
CA TYR A 212 -2.71 3.56 15.56
C TYR A 212 -2.01 2.36 16.20
N VAL A 213 -0.68 2.24 16.07
CA VAL A 213 0.06 1.14 16.71
C VAL A 213 -0.03 1.16 18.23
N ASP A 214 -0.22 2.34 18.83
CA ASP A 214 -0.36 2.53 20.28
C ASP A 214 -1.81 2.88 20.72
N ASP A 215 -2.78 2.87 19.79
CA ASP A 215 -4.19 3.12 20.12
C ASP A 215 -4.86 1.86 20.67
N MET A 216 -5.26 1.91 21.95
CA MET A 216 -5.93 0.80 22.63
C MET A 216 -7.22 0.33 21.93
N ALA A 217 -8.01 1.23 21.34
CA ALA A 217 -9.21 0.83 20.59
C ALA A 217 -8.84 0.07 19.32
N PHE A 218 -7.76 0.47 18.65
CA PHE A 218 -7.25 -0.21 17.46
C PHE A 218 -6.65 -1.59 17.79
N ILE A 219 -5.89 -1.70 18.88
CA ILE A 219 -5.36 -2.98 19.37
C ILE A 219 -6.50 -3.95 19.68
N ARG A 220 -7.55 -3.47 20.38
CA ARG A 220 -8.77 -4.27 20.64
C ARG A 220 -9.48 -4.67 19.35
N LYS A 221 -9.62 -3.75 18.40
CA LYS A 221 -10.18 -4.02 17.06
C LYS A 221 -9.42 -5.15 16.38
N ARG A 222 -8.09 -5.07 16.31
CA ARG A 222 -7.22 -6.07 15.66
C ARG A 222 -7.35 -7.45 16.31
N LYS A 223 -7.42 -7.52 17.64
CA LYS A 223 -7.65 -8.77 18.37
C LYS A 223 -9.00 -9.39 18.00
N ILE A 224 -10.07 -8.60 17.94
CA ILE A 224 -11.40 -9.07 17.51
C ILE A 224 -11.38 -9.52 16.04
N GLU A 225 -10.73 -8.79 15.13
CA GLU A 225 -10.60 -9.19 13.73
C GLU A 225 -9.93 -10.55 13.58
N MET A 226 -8.82 -10.78 14.29
CA MET A 226 -8.11 -12.07 14.27
C MET A 226 -8.99 -13.20 14.80
N GLN A 227 -9.73 -12.97 15.89
CA GLN A 227 -10.67 -13.95 16.43
C GLN A 227 -11.81 -14.25 15.45
N LEU A 228 -12.36 -13.23 14.80
CA LEU A 228 -13.40 -13.39 13.78
C LEU A 228 -12.90 -14.19 12.58
N GLU A 229 -11.68 -13.93 12.09
CA GLU A 229 -11.08 -14.68 10.97
C GLU A 229 -10.79 -16.14 11.34
N GLN A 230 -10.48 -16.42 12.61
CA GLN A 230 -10.26 -17.80 13.10
C GLN A 230 -11.57 -18.58 13.30
N GLU A 231 -12.60 -17.94 13.83
CA GLU A 231 -13.85 -18.61 14.21
C GLU A 231 -14.89 -18.66 13.08
N PHE A 232 -14.91 -17.66 12.19
CA PHE A 232 -15.91 -17.54 11.11
C PHE A 232 -15.25 -17.51 9.73
N PRO A 233 -15.16 -18.64 9.02
CA PRO A 233 -14.47 -18.74 7.73
C PRO A 233 -15.00 -17.83 6.61
N GLU A 234 -16.23 -17.34 6.73
CA GLU A 234 -16.81 -16.38 5.76
C GLU A 234 -16.54 -14.91 6.11
N TYR A 235 -15.94 -14.63 7.27
CA TYR A 235 -15.45 -13.31 7.62
C TYR A 235 -14.07 -13.06 7.01
N TYR A 236 -13.90 -11.88 6.44
CA TYR A 236 -12.61 -11.38 5.95
C TYR A 236 -12.43 -9.96 6.49
N SER A 237 -11.27 -9.68 7.09
CA SER A 237 -10.86 -8.32 7.42
C SER A 237 -10.66 -7.48 6.16
N LYS A 238 -10.57 -6.16 6.31
CA LYS A 238 -10.26 -5.23 5.20
C LYS A 238 -9.00 -5.65 4.44
N TYR A 239 -7.95 -6.09 5.15
CA TYR A 239 -6.73 -6.59 4.53
C TYR A 239 -7.00 -7.85 3.71
N SER A 240 -7.67 -8.84 4.30
CA SER A 240 -7.97 -10.11 3.64
C SER A 240 -8.87 -9.95 2.40
N LEU A 241 -9.83 -9.02 2.43
CA LEU A 241 -10.68 -8.69 1.29
C LEU A 241 -9.89 -8.17 0.08
N VAL A 242 -8.83 -7.40 0.31
CA VAL A 242 -8.01 -6.83 -0.77
C VAL A 242 -6.97 -7.82 -1.27
N THR A 243 -6.35 -8.58 -0.36
CA THR A 243 -5.17 -9.40 -0.68
C THR A 243 -5.53 -10.81 -1.14
N PHE A 244 -6.63 -11.39 -0.63
CA PHE A 244 -6.92 -12.83 -0.81
C PHE A 244 -8.27 -13.13 -1.46
N ARG A 245 -9.06 -12.10 -1.83
CA ARG A 245 -10.39 -12.27 -2.45
C ARG A 245 -10.41 -11.66 -3.86
N PRO A 246 -9.77 -12.32 -4.86
CA PRO A 246 -9.64 -11.77 -6.22
C PRO A 246 -10.97 -11.61 -6.96
N GLU A 247 -12.04 -12.25 -6.50
CA GLU A 247 -13.38 -12.08 -7.05
C GLU A 247 -14.08 -10.77 -6.62
N LEU A 248 -13.54 -10.09 -5.62
CA LEU A 248 -14.01 -8.76 -5.21
C LEU A 248 -13.16 -7.69 -5.86
N SER A 249 -13.82 -6.69 -6.43
CA SER A 249 -13.14 -5.50 -6.93
C SER A 249 -12.59 -4.66 -5.76
N TYR A 250 -11.50 -3.91 -5.99
CA TYR A 250 -10.93 -3.03 -4.96
C TYR A 250 -11.96 -2.03 -4.40
N ASP A 251 -12.88 -1.51 -5.22
CA ASP A 251 -13.96 -0.63 -4.75
C ASP A 251 -14.91 -1.36 -3.78
N GLN A 252 -15.32 -2.59 -4.10
CA GLN A 252 -16.16 -3.38 -3.20
C GLN A 252 -15.44 -3.72 -1.90
N ALA A 253 -14.17 -4.14 -1.99
CA ALA A 253 -13.33 -4.44 -0.83
C ALA A 253 -13.15 -3.21 0.07
N MET A 254 -12.88 -2.03 -0.52
CA MET A 254 -12.74 -0.77 0.19
C MET A 254 -14.04 -0.39 0.92
N ARG A 255 -15.17 -0.42 0.22
CA ARG A 255 -16.47 -0.05 0.81
C ARG A 255 -16.86 -0.99 1.94
N ARG A 256 -16.71 -2.30 1.74
CA ARG A 256 -16.94 -3.30 2.80
C ARG A 256 -16.03 -3.07 3.99
N GLY A 257 -14.73 -2.97 3.74
CA GLY A 257 -13.70 -2.87 4.75
C GLY A 257 -13.85 -1.63 5.61
N ARG A 258 -14.14 -0.47 4.99
CA ARG A 258 -14.39 0.78 5.74
C ARG A 258 -15.65 0.70 6.62
N LEU A 259 -16.70 0.01 6.18
CA LEU A 259 -17.90 -0.21 6.99
C LEU A 259 -17.64 -1.19 8.15
N GLN A 260 -16.88 -2.28 7.90
CA GLN A 260 -16.45 -3.21 8.94
C GLN A 260 -15.59 -2.49 9.99
N ASP A 261 -14.58 -1.72 9.55
CA ASP A 261 -13.71 -0.93 10.42
C ASP A 261 -14.51 0.06 11.27
N LYS A 262 -15.40 0.84 10.65
CA LYS A 262 -16.24 1.80 11.37
C LYS A 262 -17.08 1.13 12.46
N LEU A 263 -17.68 -0.02 12.15
CA LEU A 263 -18.46 -0.78 13.11
C LEU A 263 -17.57 -1.28 14.26
N LEU A 264 -16.46 -1.95 13.94
CA LEU A 264 -15.57 -2.53 14.95
C LEU A 264 -14.93 -1.45 15.83
N LEU A 265 -14.45 -0.35 15.26
CA LEU A 265 -13.90 0.78 16.01
C LEU A 265 -14.95 1.39 16.95
N SER A 266 -16.19 1.57 16.49
CA SER A 266 -17.26 2.10 17.36
C SER A 266 -17.57 1.20 18.55
N LEU A 267 -17.41 -0.12 18.40
CA LEU A 267 -17.54 -1.07 19.51
C LEU A 267 -16.34 -0.97 20.46
N CYS A 268 -15.12 -0.87 19.90
CA CYS A 268 -13.86 -0.86 20.65
C CYS A 268 -13.53 0.46 21.35
N GLN A 269 -14.30 1.52 21.10
CA GLN A 269 -14.25 2.77 21.87
C GLN A 269 -14.70 2.56 23.33
N ASN A 270 -15.60 1.60 23.57
CA ASN A 270 -16.00 1.21 24.92
C ASN A 270 -15.06 0.12 25.45
N GLU A 271 -14.64 0.22 26.72
CA GLU A 271 -13.69 -0.73 27.32
C GLU A 271 -14.21 -2.17 27.37
N ASN A 272 -15.53 -2.36 27.37
CA ASN A 272 -16.19 -3.67 27.47
C ASN A 272 -16.41 -4.34 26.09
N CYS A 273 -15.71 -3.92 25.03
CA CYS A 273 -15.91 -4.51 23.71
C CYS A 273 -15.55 -6.00 23.66
N GLU A 274 -14.63 -6.45 24.52
CA GLU A 274 -14.24 -7.86 24.63
C GLU A 274 -15.32 -8.73 25.30
N ASP A 275 -16.27 -8.12 26.03
CA ASP A 275 -17.38 -8.84 26.65
C ASP A 275 -18.51 -9.15 25.66
N ILE A 276 -18.50 -8.51 24.48
CA ILE A 276 -19.50 -8.75 23.44
C ILE A 276 -19.20 -10.11 22.80
N PRO A 277 -20.16 -11.06 22.77
CA PRO A 277 -19.95 -12.35 22.12
C PRO A 277 -19.56 -12.17 20.66
N LEU A 278 -18.49 -12.84 20.22
CA LEU A 278 -17.97 -12.75 18.84
C LEU A 278 -19.07 -13.03 17.79
N LYS A 279 -19.96 -13.98 18.07
CA LYS A 279 -21.12 -14.29 17.22
C LYS A 279 -22.06 -13.10 17.02
N ASP A 280 -22.25 -12.26 18.03
CA ASP A 280 -23.10 -11.06 17.92
C ASP A 280 -22.42 -9.98 17.08
N ILE A 281 -21.10 -9.83 17.22
CA ILE A 281 -20.30 -8.94 16.38
C ILE A 281 -20.36 -9.43 14.92
N TYR A 282 -20.14 -10.72 14.69
CA TYR A 282 -20.23 -11.35 13.37
C TYR A 282 -21.61 -11.15 12.73
N ASN A 283 -22.70 -11.36 13.49
CA ASN A 283 -24.05 -11.14 13.01
C ASN A 283 -24.32 -9.68 12.61
N LYS A 284 -23.71 -8.70 13.29
CA LYS A 284 -23.77 -7.29 12.88
C LYS A 284 -22.97 -7.05 11.59
N LEU A 285 -21.77 -7.60 11.49
CA LEU A 285 -20.91 -7.48 10.31
C LEU A 285 -21.55 -8.10 9.05
N ARG A 286 -22.27 -9.22 9.18
CA ARG A 286 -22.97 -9.86 8.07
C ARG A 286 -24.13 -9.05 7.50
N LYS A 287 -24.67 -8.10 8.26
CA LYS A 287 -25.73 -7.19 7.83
C LYS A 287 -25.20 -5.95 7.11
N ILE A 288 -23.88 -5.83 6.95
CA ILE A 288 -23.28 -4.77 6.15
C ILE A 288 -23.57 -5.09 4.68
N GLU A 289 -24.48 -4.32 4.09
CA GLU A 289 -24.75 -4.32 2.67
C GLU A 289 -23.93 -3.22 1.99
N ILE A 290 -23.47 -3.50 0.78
CA ILE A 290 -22.73 -2.56 -0.06
C ILE A 290 -23.62 -2.31 -1.26
N ASP A 291 -24.25 -1.13 -1.30
CA ASP A 291 -25.16 -0.72 -2.38
C ASP A 291 -24.52 -0.73 -3.78
#